data_AF-A0A1G7NUN6-F1
#
_entry.id   AF-A0A1G7NUN6-F1
#
_cell.length_a   1.000
_cell.length_b   1.000
_cell.length_c   1.000
_cell.angle_alpha   90.00
_cell.angle_beta   90.00
_cell.angle_gamma   90.00
#
_symmetry.space_group_name_H-M   'P 1'
#
loop_
_entity.id
_entity.type
_entity.pdbx_description
1 polymer ?
#
loop_
_entity_poly.entity_id
_entity_poly.type
_entity_poly.pdbx_seq_one_letter_code
_entity_poly.pdbx_strand_id
1 'polypeptide(L)' 'MREQFDISVGSADGVAAMNHIMVDERKAAWIPRLRQHLDEGRAVILVGAMHLPGPSGLINRLRSAGYTVKPIFC' A
#
# COMPACT_ATOMS: atom_id res chain seq x y z
N MET A 1 10.80 12.72 -10.97
CA MET A 1 10.16 11.99 -9.84
C MET A 1 11.19 11.40 -8.88
N ARG A 2 12.24 10.70 -9.36
CA ARG A 2 13.37 10.26 -8.51
C ARG A 2 14.08 11.42 -7.80
N GLU A 3 14.47 12.47 -8.53
CA GLU A 3 15.13 13.64 -7.92
C GLU A 3 14.34 14.27 -6.76
N GLN A 4 13.03 14.45 -6.90
CA GLN A 4 12.21 15.03 -5.83
C GLN A 4 12.07 14.09 -4.63
N PHE A 5 12.11 12.78 -4.86
CA PHE A 5 12.13 11.77 -3.81
C PHE A 5 13.47 11.79 -3.07
N ASP A 6 14.58 11.88 -3.80
CA ASP A 6 15.93 11.94 -3.27
C ASP A 6 16.17 13.24 -2.47
N ILE A 7 15.64 14.37 -2.93
CA ILE A 7 15.64 15.65 -2.20
C ILE A 7 14.81 15.55 -0.90
N SER A 8 13.68 14.84 -0.93
CA SER A 8 12.76 14.76 0.22
C SER A 8 13.26 13.87 1.36
N VAL A 9 14.17 12.93 1.09
CA VAL A 9 14.65 11.91 2.04
C VAL A 9 16.11 12.11 2.48
N GLY A 10 16.88 12.94 1.78
CA GLY A 10 18.21 13.41 2.19
C GLY A 10 19.35 12.39 2.10
N SER A 11 19.08 11.08 2.10
CA SER A 11 20.09 10.03 1.94
C SER A 11 19.48 8.68 1.51
N ALA A 12 20.31 7.75 1.03
CA ALA A 12 19.89 6.39 0.70
C ALA A 12 19.37 5.62 1.95
N ASP A 13 19.98 5.83 3.11
CA ASP A 13 19.49 5.26 4.37
C ASP A 13 18.13 5.84 4.75
N GLY A 14 17.92 7.14 4.49
CA GLY A 14 16.62 7.81 4.64
C GLY A 14 15.55 7.20 3.73
N VAL A 15 15.89 6.86 2.48
CA VAL A 15 14.99 6.12 1.57
C VAL A 15 14.61 4.77 2.15
N ALA A 16 15.59 4.00 2.63
CA ALA A 16 15.36 2.67 3.17
C ALA A 16 14.46 2.71 4.40
N ALA A 17 14.75 3.62 5.35
CA ALA A 17 13.94 3.81 6.55
C ALA A 17 12.51 4.26 6.20
N MET A 18 12.36 5.20 5.28
CA MET A 18 11.03 5.65 4.84
C MET A 18 10.24 4.52 4.19
N ASN A 19 10.84 3.75 3.28
CA ASN A 19 10.16 2.62 2.64
C ASN A 19 9.71 1.58 3.68
N HIS A 20 10.57 1.26 4.64
CA HIS A 20 10.23 0.31 5.69
C HIS A 20 9.03 0.77 6.53
N ILE A 21 9.11 1.99 7.09
CA ILE A 21 8.10 2.50 8.03
C ILE A 21 6.83 2.92 7.29
N MET A 22 6.98 3.78 6.27
CA MET A 22 5.82 4.39 5.61
C MET A 22 5.13 3.45 4.64
N VAL A 23 5.82 2.45 4.09
CA VAL A 23 5.23 1.53 3.10
C VAL A 23 5.01 0.14 3.70
N ASP A 24 6.05 -0.53 4.17
CA ASP A 24 5.94 -1.95 4.55
C ASP A 24 5.17 -2.17 5.86
N GLU A 25 5.55 -1.50 6.93
CA GLU A 25 4.84 -1.60 8.22
C GLU A 25 3.40 -1.11 8.09
N ARG A 26 3.20 0.01 7.40
CA ARG A 26 1.87 0.60 7.18
C ARG A 26 0.96 -0.33 6.36
N LYS A 27 1.46 -1.02 5.33
CA LYS A 27 0.68 -2.04 4.58
C LYS A 27 0.19 -3.15 5.50
N ALA A 28 1.05 -3.64 6.40
CA ALA A 28 0.68 -4.72 7.32
C ALA A 28 -0.39 -4.27 8.33
N ALA A 29 -0.22 -3.08 8.92
CA ALA A 29 -1.16 -2.51 9.87
C ALA A 29 -2.54 -2.20 9.26
N TRP A 30 -2.62 -1.97 7.95
CA TRP A 30 -3.85 -1.63 7.26
C TRP A 30 -4.80 -2.79 7.06
N ILE A 31 -4.31 -4.01 6.82
CA ILE A 31 -5.18 -5.14 6.41
C ILE A 31 -6.36 -5.32 7.38
N PRO A 32 -6.19 -5.42 8.71
CA PRO A 32 -7.32 -5.60 9.62
C PRO A 32 -8.37 -4.48 9.51
N ARG A 33 -7.93 -3.22 9.39
CA ARG A 33 -8.81 -2.05 9.28
C ARG A 33 -9.55 -2.03 7.94
N LEU A 34 -8.86 -2.40 6.86
CA LEU A 34 -9.46 -2.48 5.54
C LEU A 34 -10.53 -3.56 5.50
N ARG A 35 -10.31 -4.72 6.13
CA ARG A 35 -11.31 -5.80 6.17
C ARG A 35 -12.62 -5.33 6.79
N GLN A 36 -12.56 -4.60 7.91
CA GLN A 36 -13.75 -4.04 8.57
C GLN A 36 -14.63 -3.24 7.59
N HIS A 37 -14.02 -2.32 6.82
CA HIS A 37 -14.78 -1.49 5.88
C HIS A 37 -15.14 -2.21 4.57
N LEU A 38 -14.27 -3.11 4.08
CA LEU A 38 -14.50 -3.84 2.82
C LEU A 38 -15.57 -4.92 2.98
N ASP A 39 -15.67 -5.56 4.15
CA ASP A 39 -16.69 -6.57 4.46
C ASP A 39 -18.08 -5.94 4.60
N GLU A 40 -18.18 -4.72 5.15
CA GLU A 40 -19.40 -3.92 5.15
C GLU A 40 -19.82 -3.47 3.73
N GLY A 41 -18.83 -3.31 2.83
CA GLY A 41 -19.03 -2.90 1.45
C GLY A 41 -19.21 -1.38 1.27
N ARG A 42 -19.41 -0.94 0.02
CA ARG A 42 -19.58 0.48 -0.37
C ARG A 42 -18.44 1.42 0.10
N ALA A 43 -17.24 0.88 0.31
CA ALA A 43 -16.06 1.65 0.67
C ALA A 43 -15.23 2.05 -0.55
N VAL A 44 -14.66 3.27 -0.52
CA VAL A 44 -13.61 3.71 -1.44
C VAL A 44 -12.36 3.96 -0.60
N ILE A 45 -11.26 3.29 -0.93
CA ILE A 45 -9.99 3.39 -0.21
C ILE A 45 -8.97 4.09 -1.09
N LEU A 46 -8.52 5.27 -0.66
CA LEU A 46 -7.45 6.01 -1.33
C LEU A 46 -6.10 5.62 -0.72
N VAL A 47 -5.15 5.17 -1.56
CA VAL A 47 -3.78 4.84 -1.14
C VAL A 47 -2.77 5.41 -2.11
N GLY A 48 -1.55 5.67 -1.61
CA GLY A 48 -0.42 5.99 -2.47
C GLY A 48 -0.04 4.80 -3.36
N ALA A 49 0.38 5.09 -4.59
CA ALA A 49 0.67 4.07 -5.60
C ALA A 49 1.69 3.01 -5.14
N MET A 50 2.66 3.39 -4.31
CA MET A 50 3.68 2.48 -3.77
C MET A 50 3.11 1.34 -2.91
N HIS A 51 1.89 1.46 -2.40
CA HIS A 51 1.29 0.42 -1.58
C HIS A 51 0.68 -0.73 -2.39
N LEU A 52 0.44 -0.55 -3.69
CA LEU A 52 -0.31 -1.51 -4.51
C LEU A 52 0.53 -2.67 -5.07
N PRO A 53 1.70 -2.44 -5.71
CA PRO A 53 2.38 -3.48 -6.47
C PRO A 53 3.26 -4.40 -5.62
N GLY A 54 3.69 -5.51 -6.21
CA GLY A 54 4.69 -6.43 -5.66
C GLY A 54 4.12 -7.52 -4.74
N PRO A 55 4.96 -8.51 -4.34
CA PRO A 55 4.53 -9.66 -3.55
C PRO A 55 3.89 -9.27 -2.21
N SER A 56 4.43 -8.23 -1.56
CA SER A 56 3.91 -7.69 -0.30
C SER A 56 2.89 -6.55 -0.48
N GLY A 57 2.51 -6.25 -1.73
CA GLY A 57 1.58 -5.19 -2.09
C GLY A 57 0.15 -5.47 -1.63
N LEU A 58 -0.65 -4.41 -1.53
CA LEU A 58 -2.01 -4.48 -0.99
C LEU A 58 -2.92 -5.41 -1.81
N ILE A 59 -2.74 -5.43 -3.14
CA ILE A 59 -3.52 -6.30 -4.04
C ILE A 59 -3.35 -7.77 -3.65
N ASN A 60 -2.11 -8.22 -3.45
CA ASN A 60 -1.82 -9.61 -3.11
C ASN A 60 -2.29 -9.95 -1.70
N ARG A 61 -2.10 -9.05 -0.74
CA ARG A 61 -2.58 -9.26 0.64
C ARG A 61 -4.10 -9.37 0.72
N LEU A 62 -4.84 -8.53 -0.01
CA LEU A 62 -6.29 -8.62 -0.08
C LEU A 62 -6.73 -9.95 -0.71
N ARG A 63 -6.07 -10.40 -1.78
CA ARG A 63 -6.33 -11.72 -2.37
C ARG A 63 -6.07 -12.86 -1.37
N SER A 64 -4.96 -12.82 -0.65
CA SER A 64 -4.65 -13.79 0.41
C SER A 64 -5.64 -13.75 1.58
N ALA A 65 -6.28 -12.61 1.83
CA ALA A 65 -7.32 -12.46 2.85
C ALA A 65 -8.72 -12.89 2.38
N GLY A 66 -8.84 -13.46 1.17
CA GLY A 66 -10.09 -14.01 0.63
C GLY A 66 -10.87 -13.06 -0.31
N TYR A 67 -10.37 -11.86 -0.58
CA TYR A 67 -11.05 -10.92 -1.48
C TYR A 67 -10.74 -11.21 -2.95
N THR A 68 -11.74 -11.03 -3.81
CA THR A 68 -11.52 -10.96 -5.25
C THR A 68 -11.18 -9.52 -5.65
N VAL A 69 -9.94 -9.30 -6.11
CA VAL A 69 -9.47 -7.97 -6.55
C VAL A 69 -9.33 -7.95 -8.07
N LYS A 70 -10.18 -7.16 -8.74
CA LYS A 70 -10.19 -6.98 -10.20
C LYS A 70 -9.87 -5.52 -10.55
N PRO A 71 -9.06 -5.26 -11.59
CA PRO A 71 -8.95 -3.92 -12.15
C PRO A 71 -10.29 -3.50 -12.74
N ILE A 72 -10.61 -2.22 -12.63
CA ILE A 72 -11.70 -1.59 -13.38
C ILE A 72 -11.05 -0.86 -14.53
N PHE A 73 -11.37 -1.28 -15.75
CA PHE A 73 -10.99 -0.58 -16.96
C PHE A 73 -12.21 0.20 -17.43
N CYS A 74 -12.02 1.48 -17.73
CA CYS A 74 -13.00 2.32 -18.42
C CYS A 74 -12.73 2.31 -19.93
#